data_AF-A0A0D5ZIA6-F1
#
_entry.id   AF-A0A0D5ZIA6-F1
#
_cell.length_a   1.000
_cell.length_b   1.000
_cell.length_c   1.000
_cell.angle_alpha   90.00
_cell.angle_beta   90.00
_cell.angle_gamma   90.00
#
_symmetry.space_group_name_H-M   'P 1'
#
loop_
_entity.id
_entity.type
_entity.pdbx_description
1 polymer ?
#
loop_
_entity_poly.entity_id
_entity_poly.type
_entity_poly.pdbx_seq_one_letter_code
_entity_poly.pdbx_strand_id
1 'polypeptide(L)'
;MRIKAEWDRLRDVMIHRPGIEIEYAMLAPRPFLFERPFRTDIAIKEHENLEQTLKENGVSVKLLRNVVVDKARSDSQFRKDLEEKVSTIVKFYGRVESSKKAMGLFLKNLEIIDPVTLFHILTLEPSIDLKQEEENSVEYPTVYSNLPLANLYFMRDQQAVGPGGPIFGRMKKRQRMKEPEITRFVVEKAIGEKNTYSVGEGGIFEGGDFIPLGSFGLIGIGPRSNRQGAMEAMSSGLLDFDEIGVVTNPVYDFMDIPDRDPMVNMHLDTYFNIPGDGIVISSVELSKKAKLELFTRESKGSYKHEKETTLYDYMLSKGFRFINLRISEQLSYSSNFLTLADRKILAVNAPDVLDKLLSENVFTGQLKDLVVSDINKNGKENLFPNNPQIAREGIDIIRLNLSELTGGYGGAHCMTAALNR
;
A
#
# COMPACT_ATOMS: atom_id res chain seq x y z
N MET A 1 -16.44 -7.72 2.88
CA MET A 1 -15.09 -7.27 3.26
C MET A 1 -15.09 -6.72 4.67
N ARG A 2 -14.65 -7.48 5.68
CA ARG A 2 -14.77 -7.09 7.09
C ARG A 2 -13.51 -7.50 7.87
N ILE A 3 -12.94 -6.57 8.66
CA ILE A 3 -11.74 -6.82 9.48
C ILE A 3 -11.91 -6.14 10.83
N LYS A 4 -11.61 -6.86 11.91
CA LYS A 4 -11.62 -6.33 13.29
C LYS A 4 -10.23 -6.25 13.90
N ALA A 5 -9.36 -7.22 13.65
CA ALA A 5 -7.99 -7.21 14.14
C ALA A 5 -6.99 -7.67 13.07
N GLU A 6 -5.76 -7.15 13.10
CA GLU A 6 -4.67 -7.64 12.25
C GLU A 6 -4.29 -9.11 12.52
N TRP A 7 -4.47 -9.59 13.75
CA TRP A 7 -4.16 -10.98 14.12
C TRP A 7 -5.30 -11.97 13.84
N ASP A 8 -6.48 -11.50 13.46
CA ASP A 8 -7.53 -12.39 12.99
C ASP A 8 -7.06 -13.14 11.74
N ARG A 9 -7.49 -14.40 11.60
CA ARG A 9 -7.04 -15.29 10.52
C ARG A 9 -7.36 -14.66 9.15
N LEU A 10 -6.33 -14.35 8.37
CA LEU A 10 -6.46 -13.82 7.03
C LEU A 10 -7.18 -14.83 6.12
N ARG A 11 -8.31 -14.42 5.53
CA ARG A 11 -9.11 -15.28 4.66
C ARG A 11 -9.01 -14.89 3.20
N ASP A 12 -9.11 -13.60 2.92
CA ASP A 12 -9.13 -13.07 1.56
C ASP A 12 -8.18 -11.89 1.43
N VAL A 13 -7.41 -11.87 0.35
CA VAL A 13 -6.58 -10.72 -0.03
C VAL A 13 -6.78 -10.37 -1.50
N MET A 14 -6.56 -9.10 -1.82
CA MET A 14 -6.31 -8.64 -3.18
C MET A 14 -4.86 -8.18 -3.32
N ILE A 15 -4.19 -8.64 -4.38
CA ILE A 15 -2.82 -8.26 -4.73
C ILE A 15 -2.78 -7.82 -6.19
N HIS A 16 -1.79 -7.02 -6.57
CA HIS A 16 -1.56 -6.62 -7.95
C HIS A 16 -0.12 -6.95 -8.32
N ARG A 17 0.06 -7.86 -9.28
CA ARG A 17 1.40 -8.24 -9.72
C ARG A 17 2.01 -7.11 -10.57
N PRO A 18 3.28 -6.73 -10.34
CA PRO A 18 3.97 -5.78 -11.19
C PRO A 18 3.78 -6.08 -12.69
N GLY A 19 3.28 -5.09 -13.43
CA GLY A 19 3.12 -5.12 -14.89
C GLY A 19 3.99 -4.08 -15.59
N ILE A 20 3.61 -3.76 -16.83
CA ILE A 20 4.31 -2.80 -17.69
C ILE A 20 4.43 -1.41 -17.06
N GLU A 21 3.48 -1.03 -16.19
CA GLU A 21 3.50 0.25 -15.46
C GLU A 21 4.75 0.42 -14.58
N ILE A 22 5.41 -0.66 -14.18
CA ILE A 22 6.60 -0.59 -13.33
C ILE A 22 7.88 -0.25 -14.11
N GLU A 23 7.91 -0.51 -15.43
CA GLU A 23 9.10 -0.26 -16.25
C GLU A 23 9.49 1.22 -16.25
N TYR A 24 8.51 2.12 -16.20
CA TYR A 24 8.73 3.56 -16.08
C TYR A 24 9.43 3.93 -14.77
N ALA A 25 9.07 3.27 -13.67
CA ALA A 25 9.74 3.45 -12.38
C ALA A 25 11.18 2.94 -12.43
N MET A 26 11.49 1.91 -13.21
CA MET A 26 12.87 1.43 -13.35
C MET A 26 13.77 2.41 -14.11
N LEU A 27 13.21 3.20 -15.04
CA LEU A 27 13.92 4.26 -15.74
C LEU A 27 14.17 5.48 -14.86
N ALA A 28 13.22 5.83 -13.98
CA ALA A 28 13.32 7.00 -13.10
C ALA A 28 12.65 6.77 -11.72
N PRO A 29 13.28 6.02 -10.79
CA PRO A 29 12.62 5.55 -9.56
C PRO A 29 12.03 6.65 -8.68
N ARG A 30 12.78 7.72 -8.41
CA ARG A 30 12.39 8.75 -7.45
C ARG A 30 11.09 9.49 -7.83
N PRO A 31 10.93 9.98 -9.09
CA PRO A 31 9.64 10.51 -9.56
C PRO A 31 8.43 9.60 -9.36
N PHE A 32 8.66 8.27 -9.36
CA PHE A 32 7.64 7.25 -9.17
C PHE A 32 7.47 6.79 -7.71
N LEU A 33 8.17 7.41 -6.76
CA LEU A 33 8.15 7.06 -5.33
C LEU A 33 8.88 5.75 -4.98
N PHE A 34 9.86 5.36 -5.77
CA PHE A 34 10.70 4.18 -5.53
C PHE A 34 12.06 4.61 -4.99
N GLU A 35 12.66 3.74 -4.17
CA GLU A 35 13.98 3.96 -3.59
C GLU A 35 15.07 3.81 -4.64
N ARG A 36 14.94 2.73 -5.43
CA ARG A 36 15.95 2.26 -6.36
C ARG A 36 15.31 1.45 -7.49
N PRO A 37 15.96 1.34 -8.65
CA PRO A 37 15.52 0.39 -9.66
C PRO A 37 15.80 -1.03 -9.15
N PHE A 38 15.09 -1.99 -9.70
CA PHE A 38 15.22 -3.40 -9.34
C PHE A 38 15.02 -4.30 -10.55
N ARG A 39 15.38 -5.56 -10.40
CA ARG A 39 15.24 -6.56 -11.46
C ARG A 39 13.80 -7.04 -11.57
N THR A 40 13.05 -6.54 -12.55
CA THR A 40 11.62 -6.83 -12.72
C THR A 40 11.31 -8.32 -12.88
N ASP A 41 12.18 -9.08 -13.56
CA ASP A 41 12.04 -10.53 -13.72
C ASP A 41 12.10 -11.29 -12.39
N ILE A 42 12.96 -10.85 -11.48
CA ILE A 42 13.07 -11.39 -10.13
C ILE A 42 11.90 -10.88 -9.27
N ALA A 43 11.56 -9.59 -9.32
CA ALA A 43 10.46 -9.02 -8.57
C ALA A 43 9.11 -9.71 -8.87
N ILE A 44 8.86 -10.07 -10.13
CA ILE A 44 7.68 -10.86 -10.51
C ILE A 44 7.69 -12.23 -9.82
N LYS A 45 8.83 -12.93 -9.80
CA LYS A 45 8.97 -14.23 -9.11
C LYS A 45 8.82 -14.11 -7.60
N GLU A 46 9.37 -13.05 -6.99
CA GLU A 46 9.19 -12.75 -5.57
C GLU A 46 7.70 -12.56 -5.25
N HIS A 47 6.96 -11.85 -6.12
CA HIS A 47 5.53 -11.62 -5.96
C HIS A 47 4.69 -12.90 -6.21
N GLU A 48 5.08 -13.74 -7.17
CA GLU A 48 4.49 -15.07 -7.38
C GLU A 48 4.70 -15.97 -6.16
N ASN A 49 5.88 -15.92 -5.55
CA ASN A 49 6.18 -16.64 -4.32
C ASN A 49 5.33 -16.12 -3.14
N LEU A 50 5.13 -14.81 -3.01
CA LEU A 50 4.20 -14.23 -2.03
C LEU A 50 2.78 -14.79 -2.23
N GLU A 51 2.27 -14.76 -3.47
CA GLU A 51 0.95 -15.32 -3.81
C GLU A 51 0.84 -16.81 -3.45
N GLN A 52 1.84 -17.60 -3.83
CA GLN A 52 1.85 -19.04 -3.56
C GLN A 52 1.90 -19.32 -2.06
N THR A 53 2.74 -18.60 -1.32
CA THR A 53 2.84 -18.72 0.15
C THR A 53 1.51 -18.39 0.83
N LEU A 54 0.81 -17.35 0.37
CA LEU A 54 -0.53 -17.01 0.88
C LEU A 54 -1.53 -18.16 0.63
N LYS A 55 -1.56 -18.71 -0.58
CA LYS A 55 -2.44 -19.84 -0.95
C LYS A 55 -2.16 -21.09 -0.12
N GLU A 56 -0.89 -21.43 0.08
CA GLU A 56 -0.45 -22.58 0.90
C GLU A 56 -0.86 -22.44 2.37
N ASN A 57 -1.01 -21.20 2.85
CA ASN A 57 -1.53 -20.91 4.19
C ASN A 57 -3.06 -20.75 4.24
N GLY A 58 -3.76 -21.15 3.17
CA GLY A 58 -5.21 -21.20 3.10
C GLY A 58 -5.88 -19.84 2.89
N VAL A 59 -5.15 -18.83 2.39
CA VAL A 59 -5.69 -17.53 2.02
C VAL A 59 -6.20 -17.57 0.57
N SER A 60 -7.42 -17.07 0.36
CA SER A 60 -8.00 -16.81 -0.96
C SER A 60 -7.36 -15.55 -1.55
N VAL A 61 -6.55 -15.73 -2.59
CA VAL A 61 -5.81 -14.64 -3.23
C VAL A 61 -6.48 -14.21 -4.52
N LYS A 62 -6.80 -12.91 -4.63
CA LYS A 62 -7.38 -12.28 -5.82
C LYS A 62 -6.35 -11.37 -6.49
N LEU A 63 -5.93 -11.71 -7.71
CA LEU A 63 -5.12 -10.81 -8.52
C LEU A 63 -6.02 -9.73 -9.14
N LEU A 64 -5.76 -8.45 -8.86
CA LEU A 64 -6.55 -7.30 -9.33
C LEU A 64 -6.85 -7.40 -10.83
N ARG A 65 -5.81 -7.62 -11.64
CA ARG A 65 -5.94 -7.82 -13.10
C ARG A 65 -6.90 -8.95 -13.46
N ASN A 66 -6.78 -10.11 -12.82
CA ASN A 66 -7.63 -11.27 -13.13
C ASN A 66 -9.07 -11.01 -12.71
N VAL A 67 -9.31 -10.36 -11.56
CA VAL A 67 -10.66 -9.95 -11.15
C VAL A 67 -11.31 -9.09 -12.22
N VAL A 68 -10.61 -8.09 -12.76
CA VAL A 68 -11.15 -7.23 -13.84
C VAL A 68 -11.37 -8.02 -15.13
N VAL A 69 -10.35 -8.75 -15.59
CA VAL A 69 -10.38 -9.44 -16.88
C VAL A 69 -11.44 -10.55 -16.89
N ASP A 70 -11.47 -11.39 -15.87
CA ASP A 70 -12.39 -12.53 -15.80
C ASP A 70 -13.82 -12.06 -15.59
N LYS A 71 -14.03 -11.00 -14.79
CA LYS A 71 -15.35 -10.39 -14.62
C LYS A 71 -15.85 -9.76 -15.93
N ALA A 72 -15.00 -9.04 -16.66
CA ALA A 72 -15.39 -8.44 -17.94
C ALA A 72 -15.68 -9.47 -19.04
N ARG A 73 -15.12 -10.69 -18.94
CA ARG A 73 -15.44 -11.80 -19.85
C ARG A 73 -16.76 -12.49 -19.51
N SER A 74 -17.13 -12.52 -18.24
CA SER A 74 -18.29 -13.30 -17.74
C SER A 74 -19.52 -12.46 -17.44
N ASP A 75 -19.38 -11.14 -17.29
CA ASP A 75 -20.46 -10.22 -16.92
C ASP A 75 -20.52 -9.04 -17.89
N SER A 76 -21.57 -9.02 -18.72
CA SER A 76 -21.78 -7.98 -19.74
C SER A 76 -22.03 -6.60 -19.14
N GLN A 77 -22.60 -6.50 -17.93
CA GLN A 77 -22.83 -5.22 -17.29
C GLN A 77 -21.50 -4.65 -16.78
N PHE A 78 -20.68 -5.46 -16.11
CA PHE A 78 -19.35 -5.03 -15.69
C PHE A 78 -18.47 -4.67 -16.89
N ARG A 79 -18.59 -5.42 -18.00
CA ARG A 79 -17.89 -5.09 -19.26
C ARG A 79 -18.23 -3.68 -19.74
N LYS A 80 -19.51 -3.31 -19.77
CA LYS A 80 -19.96 -1.97 -20.15
C LYS A 80 -19.47 -0.89 -19.18
N ASP A 81 -19.55 -1.15 -17.87
CA ASP A 81 -19.04 -0.24 -16.85
C ASP A 81 -17.53 0.01 -17.01
N LEU A 82 -16.77 -1.03 -17.39
CA LEU A 82 -15.33 -0.94 -17.68
C LEU A 82 -15.05 -0.12 -18.94
N GLU A 83 -15.79 -0.37 -20.03
CA GLU A 83 -15.69 0.41 -21.28
C GLU A 83 -15.99 1.88 -21.05
N GLU A 84 -17.05 2.20 -20.31
CA GLU A 84 -17.39 3.57 -19.94
C GLU A 84 -16.25 4.22 -19.16
N LYS A 85 -15.69 3.55 -18.15
CA LYS A 85 -14.56 4.08 -17.38
C LYS A 85 -13.35 4.34 -18.28
N VAL A 86 -12.95 3.39 -19.12
CA VAL A 86 -11.81 3.49 -20.05
C VAL A 86 -12.02 4.64 -21.06
N SER A 87 -13.25 4.87 -21.53
CA SER A 87 -13.57 5.93 -22.48
C SER A 87 -13.23 7.33 -21.98
N THR A 88 -13.22 7.53 -20.66
CA THR A 88 -12.88 8.81 -20.00
C THR A 88 -11.39 9.03 -19.80
N ILE A 89 -10.57 8.00 -20.00
CA ILE A 89 -9.14 8.01 -19.68
C ILE A 89 -8.29 8.32 -20.91
N VAL A 90 -8.57 7.66 -22.04
CA VAL A 90 -7.78 7.80 -23.27
C VAL A 90 -7.97 9.19 -23.86
N LYS A 91 -6.86 9.84 -24.25
CA LYS A 91 -6.90 11.17 -24.89
C LYS A 91 -6.18 11.14 -26.24
N PHE A 92 -6.75 11.86 -27.20
CA PHE A 92 -6.16 12.08 -28.51
C PHE A 92 -5.85 13.57 -28.70
N TYR A 93 -4.63 13.85 -29.15
CA TYR A 93 -4.13 15.19 -29.47
C TYR A 93 -3.72 15.26 -30.95
N GLY A 94 -3.56 16.47 -31.47
CA GLY A 94 -3.30 16.74 -32.89
C GLY A 94 -4.37 17.64 -33.50
N ARG A 95 -4.50 17.62 -34.84
CA ARG A 95 -5.53 18.39 -35.56
C ARG A 95 -6.93 18.02 -35.06
N VAL A 96 -7.82 19.01 -34.96
CA VAL A 96 -9.16 18.83 -34.36
C VAL A 96 -9.96 17.71 -35.03
N GLU A 97 -9.94 17.66 -36.36
CA GLU A 97 -10.66 16.62 -37.12
C GLU A 97 -10.07 15.22 -36.89
N SER A 98 -8.74 15.10 -36.95
CA SER A 98 -8.03 13.84 -36.72
C SER A 98 -8.26 13.30 -35.32
N SER A 99 -8.11 14.14 -34.29
CA SER A 99 -8.35 13.77 -32.89
C SER A 99 -9.79 13.32 -32.66
N LYS A 100 -10.77 14.02 -33.25
CA LYS A 100 -12.19 13.63 -33.18
C LYS A 100 -12.45 12.30 -33.88
N LYS A 101 -11.87 12.10 -35.07
CA LYS A 101 -11.99 10.84 -35.83
C LYS A 101 -11.38 9.67 -35.07
N ALA A 102 -10.18 9.84 -34.50
CA ALA A 102 -9.51 8.82 -33.72
C ALA A 102 -10.30 8.46 -32.44
N MET A 103 -10.83 9.47 -31.73
CA MET A 103 -11.71 9.24 -30.58
C MET A 103 -12.98 8.47 -31.00
N GLY A 104 -13.64 8.86 -32.09
CA GLY A 104 -14.83 8.17 -32.59
C GLY A 104 -14.55 6.70 -32.96
N LEU A 105 -13.42 6.42 -33.60
CA LEU A 105 -12.98 5.06 -33.92
C LEU A 105 -12.67 4.25 -32.66
N PHE A 106 -11.97 4.85 -31.69
CA PHE A 106 -11.68 4.22 -30.41
C PHE A 106 -12.97 3.80 -29.69
N LEU A 107 -13.92 4.73 -29.54
CA LEU A 107 -15.21 4.45 -28.89
C LEU A 107 -15.98 3.34 -29.61
N LYS A 108 -15.99 3.34 -30.94
CA LYS A 108 -16.62 2.28 -31.74
C LYS A 108 -15.95 0.91 -31.53
N ASN A 109 -14.64 0.89 -31.33
CA ASN A 109 -13.88 -0.34 -31.22
C ASN A 109 -13.79 -0.87 -29.77
N LEU A 110 -14.30 -0.14 -28.77
CA LEU A 110 -14.22 -0.55 -27.36
C LEU A 110 -14.73 -1.97 -27.12
N GLU A 111 -15.84 -2.36 -27.74
CA GLU A 111 -16.42 -3.70 -27.62
C GLU A 111 -15.53 -4.83 -28.15
N ILE A 112 -14.64 -4.51 -29.11
CA ILE A 112 -13.70 -5.45 -29.74
C ILE A 112 -12.41 -5.58 -28.91
N ILE A 113 -12.02 -4.51 -28.20
CA ILE A 113 -10.77 -4.47 -27.44
C ILE A 113 -10.82 -5.47 -26.27
N ASP A 114 -9.80 -6.34 -26.20
CA ASP A 114 -9.70 -7.34 -25.14
C ASP A 114 -9.71 -6.73 -23.74
N PRO A 115 -10.36 -7.37 -22.74
CA PRO A 115 -10.36 -6.91 -21.36
C PRO A 115 -8.96 -6.69 -20.77
N VAL A 116 -7.96 -7.45 -21.23
CA VAL A 116 -6.56 -7.27 -20.84
C VAL A 116 -6.04 -5.91 -21.28
N THR A 117 -6.32 -5.51 -22.52
CA THR A 117 -5.93 -4.20 -23.04
C THR A 117 -6.68 -3.08 -22.35
N LEU A 118 -7.98 -3.27 -22.05
CA LEU A 118 -8.75 -2.31 -21.25
C LEU A 118 -8.14 -2.12 -19.85
N PHE A 119 -7.67 -3.19 -19.21
CA PHE A 119 -6.96 -3.10 -17.93
C PHE A 119 -5.65 -2.32 -18.05
N HIS A 120 -4.86 -2.52 -19.11
CA HIS A 120 -3.64 -1.73 -19.33
C HIS A 120 -3.94 -0.23 -19.54
N ILE A 121 -5.06 0.10 -20.18
CA ILE A 121 -5.49 1.51 -20.32
C ILE A 121 -5.78 2.12 -18.95
N LEU A 122 -6.41 1.37 -18.04
CA LEU A 122 -6.65 1.83 -16.65
C LEU A 122 -5.33 2.13 -15.92
N THR A 123 -4.29 1.32 -16.11
CA THR A 123 -3.04 1.43 -15.34
C THR A 123 -2.01 2.37 -15.96
N LEU A 124 -2.09 2.65 -17.26
CA LEU A 124 -1.12 3.49 -17.98
C LEU A 124 -1.62 4.91 -18.31
N GLU A 125 -2.94 5.11 -18.31
CA GLU A 125 -3.60 6.33 -18.80
C GLU A 125 -2.99 6.85 -20.13
N PRO A 126 -3.02 6.05 -21.21
CA PRO A 126 -2.35 6.41 -22.45
C PRO A 126 -3.00 7.62 -23.13
N SER A 127 -2.17 8.43 -23.77
CA SER A 127 -2.61 9.40 -24.77
C SER A 127 -1.81 9.29 -26.05
N ILE A 128 -2.45 9.67 -27.15
CA ILE A 128 -1.87 9.60 -28.49
C ILE A 128 -1.93 10.99 -29.11
N ASP A 129 -0.77 11.52 -29.46
CA ASP A 129 -0.61 12.77 -30.20
C ASP A 129 -0.34 12.45 -31.68
N LEU A 130 -1.30 12.79 -32.54
CA LEU A 130 -1.28 12.52 -33.97
C LEU A 130 -0.51 13.63 -34.69
N LYS A 131 0.70 13.29 -35.14
CA LYS A 131 1.62 14.22 -35.82
C LYS A 131 1.57 14.04 -37.33
N GLN A 132 1.92 15.11 -38.04
CA GLN A 132 2.14 15.14 -39.48
C GLN A 132 3.41 15.95 -39.75
N GLU A 133 4.27 15.44 -40.63
CA GLU A 133 5.51 16.16 -41.03
C GLU A 133 5.20 17.29 -42.01
N GLU A 134 4.24 17.09 -42.91
CA GLU A 134 3.85 18.03 -43.96
C GLU A 134 2.32 18.06 -44.09
N GLU A 135 1.80 19.10 -44.73
CA GLU A 135 0.37 19.19 -45.03
C GLU A 135 -0.01 18.11 -46.06
N ASN A 136 -0.85 17.16 -45.64
CA ASN A 136 -1.28 15.95 -46.37
C ASN A 136 -0.37 14.72 -46.28
N SER A 137 0.62 14.69 -45.38
CA SER A 137 1.36 13.46 -45.10
C SER A 137 0.58 12.48 -44.20
N VAL A 138 1.00 11.21 -44.19
CA VAL A 138 0.37 10.18 -43.35
C VAL A 138 0.60 10.52 -41.88
N GLU A 139 -0.47 10.45 -41.09
CA GLU A 139 -0.40 10.67 -39.65
C GLU A 139 0.41 9.56 -38.97
N TYR A 140 1.24 9.94 -38.01
CA TYR A 140 1.96 9.01 -37.16
C TYR A 140 1.83 9.40 -35.68
N PRO A 141 1.78 8.43 -34.75
CA PRO A 141 1.53 8.71 -33.35
C PRO A 141 2.81 9.02 -32.57
N THR A 142 2.74 9.96 -31.62
CA THR A 142 3.55 9.95 -30.41
C THR A 142 2.68 9.47 -29.24
N VAL A 143 3.17 8.49 -28.48
CA VAL A 143 2.40 7.89 -27.38
C VAL A 143 2.97 8.37 -26.04
N TYR A 144 2.09 8.77 -25.13
CA TYR A 144 2.44 9.11 -23.75
C TYR A 144 1.67 8.20 -22.79
N SER A 145 2.33 7.74 -21.74
CA SER A 145 1.67 7.18 -20.55
C SER A 145 1.60 8.30 -19.51
N ASN A 146 0.42 8.86 -19.31
CA ASN A 146 0.28 10.12 -18.56
C ASN A 146 0.49 9.94 -17.06
N LEU A 147 0.07 8.79 -16.52
CA LEU A 147 0.15 8.49 -15.10
C LEU A 147 0.27 6.97 -14.87
N PRO A 148 1.40 6.33 -15.26
CA PRO A 148 1.55 4.90 -15.05
C PRO A 148 1.57 4.60 -13.55
N LEU A 149 0.63 3.75 -13.10
CA LEU A 149 0.37 3.46 -11.70
C LEU A 149 1.37 2.44 -11.14
N ALA A 150 2.65 2.77 -11.18
CA ALA A 150 3.75 1.90 -10.78
C ALA A 150 3.66 1.40 -9.33
N ASN A 151 2.98 2.14 -8.44
CA ASN A 151 2.81 1.78 -7.03
C ASN A 151 1.57 0.90 -6.77
N LEU A 152 0.80 0.53 -7.82
CA LEU A 152 -0.43 -0.24 -7.65
C LEU A 152 -0.19 -1.63 -7.05
N TYR A 153 1.03 -2.18 -7.14
CA TYR A 153 1.36 -3.45 -6.46
C TYR A 153 1.39 -3.31 -4.93
N PHE A 154 1.53 -2.09 -4.40
CA PHE A 154 1.28 -1.78 -3.00
C PHE A 154 -0.21 -1.56 -2.76
N MET A 155 -0.94 -2.68 -2.70
CA MET A 155 -2.40 -2.71 -2.58
C MET A 155 -2.94 -2.27 -1.21
N ARG A 156 -2.07 -2.12 -0.20
CA ARG A 156 -2.46 -1.67 1.15
C ARG A 156 -3.02 -0.26 1.16
N ASP A 157 -2.44 0.65 0.37
CA ASP A 157 -2.59 2.07 0.66
C ASP A 157 -3.88 2.67 0.11
N GLN A 158 -4.47 2.06 -0.92
CA GLN A 158 -5.64 2.63 -1.57
C GLN A 158 -6.92 2.47 -0.73
N GLN A 159 -6.93 1.53 0.23
CA GLN A 159 -8.09 1.27 1.07
C GLN A 159 -7.72 0.73 2.46
N ALA A 160 -8.57 1.05 3.43
CA ALA A 160 -8.64 0.39 4.73
C ALA A 160 -9.94 -0.42 4.81
N VAL A 161 -9.94 -1.54 5.54
CA VAL A 161 -11.16 -2.33 5.78
C VAL A 161 -11.44 -2.37 7.27
N GLY A 162 -12.58 -1.83 7.68
CA GLY A 162 -13.07 -1.92 9.05
C GLY A 162 -14.10 -3.05 9.25
N PRO A 163 -14.66 -3.17 10.46
CA PRO A 163 -15.74 -4.08 10.81
C PRO A 163 -17.05 -3.79 10.08
N GLY A 164 -17.22 -2.59 9.52
CA GLY A 164 -18.40 -2.19 8.74
C GLY A 164 -18.22 -2.29 7.23
N GLY A 165 -16.99 -2.18 6.72
CA GLY A 165 -16.71 -2.20 5.27
C GLY A 165 -15.42 -1.46 4.88
N PRO A 166 -15.10 -1.41 3.58
CA PRO A 166 -13.94 -0.69 3.08
C PRO A 166 -14.14 0.83 3.04
N ILE A 167 -13.08 1.53 3.39
CA ILE A 167 -12.89 2.96 3.21
C ILE A 167 -11.82 3.15 2.15
N PHE A 168 -12.20 3.77 1.04
CA PHE A 168 -11.28 4.14 -0.03
C PHE A 168 -10.62 5.48 0.30
N GLY A 169 -9.29 5.47 0.23
CA GLY A 169 -8.47 6.61 0.55
C GLY A 169 -8.47 7.69 -0.53
N ARG A 170 -7.79 8.78 -0.20
CA ARG A 170 -7.42 9.84 -1.13
C ARG A 170 -5.94 10.07 -0.96
N MET A 171 -5.15 9.59 -1.93
CA MET A 171 -3.69 9.57 -1.83
C MET A 171 -3.09 10.98 -1.76
N LYS A 172 -2.01 11.15 -1.00
CA LYS A 172 -1.30 12.43 -0.92
C LYS A 172 -0.60 12.80 -2.23
N LYS A 173 0.01 11.80 -2.87
CA LYS A 173 0.91 11.99 -4.02
C LYS A 173 0.15 11.83 -5.33
N ARG A 174 0.40 12.77 -6.26
CA ARG A 174 -0.32 12.85 -7.53
C ARG A 174 -0.22 11.57 -8.36
N GLN A 175 0.95 10.94 -8.33
CA GLN A 175 1.27 9.68 -9.01
C GLN A 175 0.34 8.53 -8.60
N ARG A 176 -0.25 8.59 -7.40
CA ARG A 176 -1.07 7.52 -6.83
C ARG A 176 -2.56 7.86 -6.75
N MET A 177 -2.97 9.10 -7.03
CA MET A 177 -4.35 9.58 -6.79
C MET A 177 -5.43 8.77 -7.53
N LYS A 178 -5.07 8.11 -8.63
CA LYS A 178 -5.97 7.29 -9.44
C LYS A 178 -6.10 5.85 -8.95
N GLU A 179 -5.17 5.38 -8.13
CA GLU A 179 -5.16 4.00 -7.64
C GLU A 179 -6.45 3.67 -6.84
N PRO A 180 -6.92 4.51 -5.88
CA PRO A 180 -8.18 4.26 -5.18
C PRO A 180 -9.41 4.30 -6.10
N GLU A 181 -9.38 5.07 -7.18
CA GLU A 181 -10.51 5.10 -8.14
C GLU A 181 -10.67 3.78 -8.88
N ILE A 182 -9.56 3.06 -9.11
CA ILE A 182 -9.54 1.73 -9.74
C ILE A 182 -9.93 0.68 -8.72
N THR A 183 -9.30 0.66 -7.54
CA THR A 183 -9.61 -0.37 -6.53
C THR A 183 -11.06 -0.28 -6.05
N ARG A 184 -11.59 0.93 -5.88
CA ARG A 184 -13.02 1.16 -5.59
C ARG A 184 -13.92 0.61 -6.69
N PHE A 185 -13.63 0.95 -7.94
CA PHE A 185 -14.40 0.45 -9.07
C PHE A 185 -14.46 -1.08 -9.09
N VAL A 186 -13.33 -1.75 -8.87
CA VAL A 186 -13.28 -3.21 -8.81
C VAL A 186 -14.06 -3.77 -7.63
N VAL A 187 -13.90 -3.19 -6.44
CA VAL A 187 -14.60 -3.65 -5.23
C VAL A 187 -16.12 -3.49 -5.35
N GLU A 188 -16.59 -2.35 -5.87
CA GLU A 188 -18.02 -2.08 -6.00
C GLU A 188 -18.66 -2.84 -7.16
N LYS A 189 -18.00 -2.89 -8.32
CA LYS A 189 -18.60 -3.39 -9.56
C LYS A 189 -18.26 -4.84 -9.87
N ALA A 190 -17.04 -5.29 -9.56
CA ALA A 190 -16.63 -6.69 -9.82
C ALA A 190 -16.91 -7.60 -8.62
N ILE A 191 -16.52 -7.16 -7.42
CA ILE A 191 -16.70 -7.92 -6.18
C ILE A 191 -18.13 -7.76 -5.63
N GLY A 192 -18.76 -6.60 -5.86
CA GLY A 192 -20.14 -6.35 -5.45
C GLY A 192 -20.30 -5.90 -3.99
N GLU A 193 -19.25 -5.35 -3.36
CA GLU A 193 -19.38 -4.74 -2.04
C GLU A 193 -20.13 -3.40 -2.16
N LYS A 194 -21.24 -3.29 -1.43
CA LYS A 194 -22.12 -2.12 -1.48
C LYS A 194 -21.88 -1.13 -0.35
N ASN A 195 -21.34 -1.58 0.77
CA ASN A 195 -21.14 -0.74 1.95
C ASN A 195 -19.73 -0.18 1.97
N THR A 196 -19.51 0.83 1.12
CA THR A 196 -18.22 1.48 0.91
C THR A 196 -18.30 2.95 1.33
N TYR A 197 -17.15 3.53 1.68
CA TYR A 197 -17.01 4.97 1.89
C TYR A 197 -15.77 5.46 1.13
N SER A 198 -15.78 6.71 0.69
CA SER A 198 -14.62 7.35 0.06
C SER A 198 -14.33 8.67 0.75
N VAL A 199 -13.07 8.87 1.12
CA VAL A 199 -12.62 10.15 1.70
C VAL A 199 -12.79 11.26 0.66
N GLY A 200 -13.41 12.35 1.09
CA GLY A 200 -13.80 13.49 0.28
C GLY A 200 -12.67 14.48 0.01
N GLU A 201 -13.06 15.65 -0.49
CA GLU A 201 -12.12 16.73 -0.78
C GLU A 201 -11.55 17.35 0.50
N GLY A 202 -10.24 17.63 0.53
CA GLY A 202 -9.52 18.12 1.71
C GLY A 202 -9.00 17.00 2.63
N GLY A 203 -9.70 15.87 2.69
CA GLY A 203 -9.24 14.66 3.37
C GLY A 203 -8.12 13.96 2.60
N ILE A 204 -7.13 13.44 3.32
CA ILE A 204 -6.08 12.58 2.79
C ILE A 204 -5.96 11.39 3.72
N PHE A 205 -6.04 10.19 3.17
CA PHE A 205 -6.07 8.95 3.92
C PHE A 205 -5.49 7.84 3.06
N GLU A 206 -4.50 7.12 3.60
CA GLU A 206 -3.87 5.96 2.97
C GLU A 206 -3.94 4.76 3.92
N GLY A 207 -4.24 3.57 3.41
CA GLY A 207 -4.52 2.38 4.21
C GLY A 207 -3.35 1.87 5.06
N GLY A 208 -2.10 2.20 4.71
CA GLY A 208 -0.92 1.90 5.54
C GLY A 208 -0.93 2.61 6.90
N ASP A 209 -1.74 3.66 7.06
CA ASP A 209 -1.91 4.35 8.34
C ASP A 209 -2.99 3.73 9.23
N PHE A 210 -3.80 2.79 8.73
CA PHE A 210 -4.88 2.21 9.52
C PHE A 210 -4.53 0.80 10.01
N ILE A 211 -4.59 0.59 11.33
CA ILE A 211 -4.32 -0.71 11.96
C ILE A 211 -5.50 -1.09 12.87
N PRO A 212 -6.31 -2.11 12.50
CA PRO A 212 -7.39 -2.64 13.32
C PRO A 212 -6.86 -3.58 14.43
N LEU A 213 -7.34 -3.41 15.67
CA LEU A 213 -6.81 -4.05 16.89
C LEU A 213 -7.91 -4.64 17.79
N GLY A 214 -8.89 -5.32 17.18
CA GLY A 214 -9.97 -5.99 17.89
C GLY A 214 -11.07 -5.01 18.28
N SER A 215 -11.07 -4.53 19.52
CA SER A 215 -12.06 -3.56 20.02
C SER A 215 -11.67 -2.10 19.74
N PHE A 216 -10.42 -1.84 19.38
CA PHE A 216 -9.92 -0.50 19.06
C PHE A 216 -9.20 -0.48 17.72
N GLY A 217 -8.93 0.71 17.19
CA GLY A 217 -8.15 0.90 15.97
C GLY A 217 -7.19 2.07 16.09
N LEU A 218 -6.16 2.10 15.24
CA LEU A 218 -5.23 3.22 15.12
C LEU A 218 -5.31 3.83 13.72
N ILE A 219 -5.20 5.15 13.63
CA ILE A 219 -5.06 5.90 12.38
C ILE A 219 -3.83 6.80 12.49
N GLY A 220 -2.80 6.54 11.69
CA GLY A 220 -1.66 7.42 11.50
C GLY A 220 -2.06 8.71 10.76
N ILE A 221 -1.47 9.84 11.16
CA ILE A 221 -1.53 11.11 10.43
C ILE A 221 -0.13 11.70 10.30
N GLY A 222 0.16 12.37 9.19
CA GLY A 222 1.46 13.00 8.93
C GLY A 222 1.75 13.10 7.43
N PRO A 223 2.79 12.43 6.91
CA PRO A 223 3.21 12.59 5.51
C PRO A 223 2.17 12.13 4.49
N ARG A 224 1.38 11.11 4.81
CA ARG A 224 0.48 10.42 3.87
C ARG A 224 -1.00 10.53 4.22
N SER A 225 -1.38 10.55 5.49
CA SER A 225 -2.76 10.85 5.92
C SER A 225 -2.84 12.15 6.70
N ASN A 226 -3.99 12.84 6.70
CA ASN A 226 -4.19 14.07 7.48
C ASN A 226 -5.35 13.94 8.47
N ARG A 227 -5.44 14.90 9.40
CA ARG A 227 -6.49 14.89 10.45
C ARG A 227 -7.90 14.87 9.85
N GLN A 228 -8.14 15.60 8.77
CA GLN A 228 -9.45 15.60 8.10
C GLN A 228 -9.81 14.20 7.56
N GLY A 229 -8.90 13.54 6.86
CA GLY A 229 -9.10 12.18 6.34
C GLY A 229 -9.32 11.15 7.45
N ALA A 230 -8.60 11.27 8.57
CA ALA A 230 -8.83 10.44 9.75
C ALA A 230 -10.25 10.65 10.33
N MET A 231 -10.70 11.90 10.49
CA MET A 231 -12.04 12.21 11.00
C MET A 231 -13.15 11.74 10.05
N GLU A 232 -12.95 11.87 8.74
CA GLU A 232 -13.88 11.35 7.72
C GLU A 232 -13.96 9.81 7.78
N ALA A 233 -12.82 9.13 7.90
CA ALA A 233 -12.80 7.68 8.04
C ALA A 233 -13.53 7.23 9.31
N MET A 234 -13.32 7.91 10.44
CA MET A 234 -14.04 7.65 11.70
C MET A 234 -15.54 7.89 11.57
N SER A 235 -15.94 9.02 10.96
CA SER A 235 -17.35 9.41 10.82
C SER A 235 -18.13 8.64 9.76
N SER A 236 -17.45 7.90 8.89
CA SER A 236 -18.07 6.98 7.92
C SER A 236 -18.96 5.91 8.57
N GLY A 237 -18.72 5.58 9.85
CA GLY A 237 -19.37 4.48 10.54
C GLY A 237 -18.94 3.09 10.06
N LEU A 238 -17.91 2.99 9.20
CA LEU A 238 -17.38 1.71 8.71
C LEU A 238 -16.22 1.17 9.58
N LEU A 239 -15.52 2.03 10.32
CA LEU A 239 -14.49 1.61 11.28
C LEU A 239 -15.09 1.07 12.58
N ASP A 240 -16.15 1.69 13.11
CA ASP A 240 -16.99 1.17 14.20
C ASP A 240 -16.25 0.41 15.34
N PHE A 241 -15.15 0.98 15.86
CA PHE A 241 -14.43 0.50 17.03
C PHE A 241 -14.90 1.20 18.30
N ASP A 242 -14.66 0.62 19.47
CA ASP A 242 -14.98 1.25 20.76
C ASP A 242 -14.09 2.49 20.98
N GLU A 243 -12.84 2.40 20.56
CA GLU A 243 -11.85 3.46 20.62
C GLU A 243 -11.06 3.58 19.32
N ILE A 244 -10.66 4.79 18.94
CA ILE A 244 -9.72 5.05 17.85
C ILE A 244 -8.63 5.99 18.35
N GLY A 245 -7.37 5.56 18.25
CA GLY A 245 -6.21 6.41 18.49
C GLY A 245 -5.73 7.06 17.19
N VAL A 246 -5.74 8.39 17.14
CA VAL A 246 -5.16 9.14 16.02
C VAL A 246 -3.70 9.45 16.36
N VAL A 247 -2.78 8.85 15.61
CA VAL A 247 -1.34 8.83 15.90
C VAL A 247 -0.61 9.82 15.00
N THR A 248 0.01 10.85 15.57
CA THR A 248 0.87 11.76 14.83
C THR A 248 2.19 11.07 14.52
N ASN A 249 2.52 10.97 13.23
CA ASN A 249 3.71 10.30 12.74
C ASN A 249 4.99 10.96 13.31
N PRO A 250 5.83 10.19 14.01
CA PRO A 250 7.07 10.69 14.59
C PRO A 250 8.14 10.84 13.49
N VAL A 251 9.22 11.57 13.79
CA VAL A 251 10.39 11.70 12.91
C VAL A 251 11.63 11.30 13.70
N TYR A 252 12.58 10.65 13.04
CA TYR A 252 13.91 10.44 13.61
C TYR A 252 14.71 11.74 13.63
N ASP A 253 15.57 11.90 14.64
CA ASP A 253 16.38 13.12 14.78
C ASP A 253 17.35 13.30 13.60
N PHE A 254 17.82 12.19 12.99
CA PHE A 254 18.65 12.21 11.78
C PHE A 254 17.86 12.42 10.47
N MET A 255 16.52 12.35 10.53
CA MET A 255 15.62 12.61 9.40
C MET A 255 15.03 14.01 9.43
N ASP A 256 15.34 14.81 10.46
CA ASP A 256 14.95 16.22 10.57
C ASP A 256 15.79 17.09 9.62
N ILE A 257 15.61 16.84 8.32
CA ILE A 257 16.22 17.59 7.22
C ILE A 257 15.06 18.15 6.40
N PRO A 258 14.97 19.49 6.24
CA PRO A 258 14.00 20.10 5.33
C PRO A 258 14.09 19.45 3.94
N ASP A 259 12.95 19.24 3.30
CA ASP A 259 12.82 18.82 1.89
C ASP A 259 13.03 17.35 1.52
N ARG A 260 13.17 16.42 2.48
CA ARG A 260 13.09 14.97 2.18
C ARG A 260 11.71 14.40 2.49
N ASP A 261 11.10 13.75 1.49
CA ASP A 261 9.93 12.89 1.68
C ASP A 261 10.31 11.74 2.64
N PRO A 262 9.70 11.64 3.82
CA PRO A 262 10.08 10.65 4.83
C PRO A 262 9.54 9.27 4.43
N MET A 263 10.14 8.65 3.42
CA MET A 263 9.68 7.38 2.84
C MET A 263 9.81 6.21 3.81
N VAL A 264 10.83 6.23 4.68
CA VAL A 264 11.13 5.14 5.62
C VAL A 264 10.10 5.00 6.74
N ASN A 265 9.50 6.12 7.15
CA ASN A 265 8.47 6.20 8.18
C ASN A 265 7.24 6.94 7.62
N MET A 266 6.81 6.63 6.40
CA MET A 266 5.76 7.39 5.72
C MET A 266 4.35 7.09 6.22
N HIS A 267 4.12 5.87 6.72
CA HIS A 267 2.86 5.40 7.32
C HIS A 267 3.11 4.72 8.67
N LEU A 268 2.06 4.53 9.46
CA LEU A 268 2.13 3.82 10.74
C LEU A 268 2.73 2.39 10.60
N ASP A 269 2.33 1.63 9.58
CA ASP A 269 2.77 0.25 9.36
C ASP A 269 4.24 0.09 8.94
N THR A 270 4.93 1.21 8.69
CA THR A 270 6.36 1.22 8.32
C THR A 270 7.29 1.21 9.53
N TYR A 271 6.75 1.41 10.74
CA TYR A 271 7.54 1.33 11.98
C TYR A 271 6.83 0.63 13.13
N PHE A 272 5.54 0.34 13.01
CA PHE A 272 4.71 -0.28 14.03
C PHE A 272 3.78 -1.32 13.40
N ASN A 273 3.76 -2.55 13.91
CA ASN A 273 2.86 -3.59 13.39
C ASN A 273 2.59 -4.70 14.43
N ILE A 274 1.61 -5.56 14.15
CA ILE A 274 0.96 -6.45 15.13
C ILE A 274 1.06 -7.91 14.67
N PRO A 275 1.99 -8.70 15.21
CA PRO A 275 2.12 -10.11 14.84
C PRO A 275 1.06 -11.01 15.50
N GLY A 276 0.39 -10.54 16.56
CA GLY A 276 -0.52 -11.32 17.38
C GLY A 276 -1.13 -10.50 18.51
N ASP A 277 -2.14 -11.07 19.18
CA ASP A 277 -2.82 -10.45 20.31
C ASP A 277 -1.84 -10.20 21.47
N GLY A 278 -1.85 -8.97 21.97
CA GLY A 278 -0.99 -8.50 23.05
C GLY A 278 0.50 -8.33 22.68
N ILE A 279 0.86 -8.34 21.39
CA ILE A 279 2.25 -8.15 20.95
C ILE A 279 2.32 -7.03 19.90
N VAL A 280 3.31 -6.15 20.05
CA VAL A 280 3.70 -5.14 19.06
C VAL A 280 5.13 -5.41 18.63
N ILE A 281 5.40 -5.39 17.34
CA ILE A 281 6.76 -5.26 16.79
C ILE A 281 6.88 -3.84 16.26
N SER A 282 7.75 -3.04 16.86
CA SER A 282 7.85 -1.61 16.51
C SER A 282 9.21 -1.01 16.85
N SER A 283 9.57 0.09 16.19
CA SER A 283 10.57 1.03 16.73
C SER A 283 10.03 1.65 18.02
N VAL A 284 10.56 1.22 19.17
CA VAL A 284 10.12 1.73 20.48
C VAL A 284 10.46 3.22 20.63
N GLU A 285 11.58 3.67 20.06
CA GLU A 285 11.95 5.09 20.05
C GLU A 285 10.87 5.94 19.37
N LEU A 286 10.47 5.56 18.14
CA LEU A 286 9.42 6.26 17.41
C LEU A 286 8.07 6.17 18.12
N SER A 287 7.73 5.00 18.67
CA SER A 287 6.47 4.80 19.40
C SER A 287 6.34 5.70 20.64
N LYS A 288 7.46 6.00 21.31
CA LYS A 288 7.49 6.94 22.45
C LYS A 288 7.36 8.41 22.02
N LYS A 289 7.85 8.75 20.82
CA LYS A 289 7.74 10.09 20.23
C LYS A 289 6.37 10.33 19.58
N ALA A 290 5.71 9.27 19.10
CA ALA A 290 4.42 9.33 18.42
C ALA A 290 3.29 9.75 19.38
N LYS A 291 2.81 10.98 19.23
CA LYS A 291 1.66 11.49 20.00
C LYS A 291 0.37 10.81 19.55
N LEU A 292 -0.51 10.49 20.49
CA LEU A 292 -1.80 9.85 20.24
C LEU A 292 -2.92 10.68 20.86
N GLU A 293 -3.88 11.11 20.04
CA GLU A 293 -5.19 11.63 20.47
C GLU A 293 -6.17 10.44 20.53
N LEU A 294 -6.73 10.15 21.70
CA LEU A 294 -7.68 9.06 21.89
C LEU A 294 -9.11 9.56 21.71
N PHE A 295 -9.88 8.84 20.90
CA PHE A 295 -11.29 9.09 20.68
C PHE A 295 -12.13 7.87 21.04
N THR A 296 -13.20 8.08 21.81
CA THR A 296 -14.11 7.02 22.27
C THR A 296 -15.45 7.14 21.59
N ARG A 297 -16.02 6.02 21.15
CA ARG A 297 -17.26 5.99 20.39
C ARG A 297 -18.47 6.34 21.27
N GLU A 298 -19.23 7.34 20.86
CA GLU A 298 -20.53 7.68 21.49
C GLU A 298 -21.69 6.97 20.78
N SER A 299 -21.62 6.88 19.45
CA SER A 299 -22.54 6.13 18.61
C SER A 299 -21.85 5.80 17.28
N LYS A 300 -22.50 5.02 16.40
CA LYS A 300 -21.90 4.62 15.12
C LYS A 300 -21.52 5.86 14.29
N GLY A 301 -20.23 6.01 13.99
CA GLY A 301 -19.69 7.17 13.25
C GLY A 301 -19.55 8.45 14.09
N SER A 302 -19.81 8.41 15.40
CA SER A 302 -19.61 9.55 16.30
C SER A 302 -18.61 9.19 17.38
N TYR A 303 -17.52 9.95 17.44
CA TYR A 303 -16.46 9.76 18.42
C TYR A 303 -16.17 11.07 19.14
N LYS A 304 -15.87 10.97 20.43
CA LYS A 304 -15.51 12.10 21.27
C LYS A 304 -14.05 11.98 21.69
N HIS A 305 -13.31 13.07 21.56
CA HIS A 305 -11.95 13.16 22.09
C HIS A 305 -11.96 12.97 23.61
N GLU A 306 -11.17 12.03 24.11
CA GLU A 306 -11.06 11.70 25.53
C GLU A 306 -9.80 12.26 26.15
N LYS A 307 -8.62 11.93 25.60
CA LYS A 307 -7.32 12.29 26.18
C LYS A 307 -6.20 12.18 25.16
N GLU A 308 -5.05 12.74 25.51
CA GLU A 308 -3.79 12.58 24.77
C GLU A 308 -2.81 11.69 25.53
N THR A 309 -1.98 10.95 24.80
CA THR A 309 -0.90 10.10 25.33
C THR A 309 0.14 9.84 24.23
N THR A 310 1.00 8.83 24.38
CA THR A 310 1.89 8.33 23.32
C THR A 310 1.40 6.99 22.80
N LEU A 311 1.76 6.63 21.57
CA LEU A 311 1.47 5.30 21.02
C LEU A 311 2.01 4.20 21.95
N TYR A 312 3.23 4.38 22.45
CA TYR A 312 3.86 3.44 23.37
C TYR A 312 3.05 3.24 24.65
N ASP A 313 2.71 4.33 25.35
CA ASP A 313 1.99 4.26 26.63
C ASP A 313 0.56 3.75 26.47
N TYR A 314 -0.11 4.13 25.37
CA TYR A 314 -1.45 3.62 25.05
C TYR A 314 -1.42 2.10 24.87
N MET A 315 -0.51 1.58 24.06
CA MET A 315 -0.41 0.13 23.82
C MET A 315 -0.05 -0.64 25.10
N LEU A 316 0.85 -0.10 25.94
CA LEU A 316 1.13 -0.69 27.26
C LEU A 316 -0.12 -0.71 28.15
N SER A 317 -0.92 0.37 28.15
CA SER A 317 -2.18 0.43 28.92
C SER A 317 -3.23 -0.57 28.45
N LYS A 318 -3.14 -1.02 27.18
CA LYS A 318 -3.95 -2.09 26.60
C LYS A 318 -3.36 -3.49 26.82
N GLY A 319 -2.23 -3.61 27.52
CA GLY A 319 -1.60 -4.89 27.86
C GLY A 319 -0.68 -5.45 26.77
N PHE A 320 -0.31 -4.66 25.76
CA PHE A 320 0.60 -5.11 24.71
C PHE A 320 2.06 -5.07 25.16
N ARG A 321 2.85 -6.05 24.72
CA ARG A 321 4.30 -6.12 24.92
C ARG A 321 5.03 -5.71 23.63
N PHE A 322 6.11 -4.96 23.78
CA PHE A 322 6.91 -4.50 22.65
C PHE A 322 8.11 -5.43 22.38
N ILE A 323 8.25 -5.82 21.13
CA ILE A 323 9.50 -6.30 20.53
C ILE A 323 10.09 -5.12 19.78
N ASN A 324 11.24 -4.63 20.25
CA ASN A 324 11.87 -3.46 19.66
C ASN A 324 12.55 -3.81 18.34
N LEU A 325 12.17 -3.09 17.28
CA LEU A 325 12.93 -3.04 16.04
C LEU A 325 14.06 -2.03 16.19
N ARG A 326 15.27 -2.47 15.90
CA ARG A 326 16.41 -1.57 15.73
C ARG A 326 16.28 -0.80 14.42
N ILE A 327 17.10 0.24 14.28
CA ILE A 327 17.11 1.07 13.09
C ILE A 327 17.48 0.24 11.86
N SER A 328 18.50 -0.63 11.92
CA SER A 328 18.83 -1.49 10.76
C SER A 328 17.67 -2.40 10.35
N GLU A 329 16.94 -2.97 11.32
CA GLU A 329 15.78 -3.82 11.07
C GLU A 329 14.62 -3.03 10.46
N GLN A 330 14.30 -1.85 10.99
CA GLN A 330 13.26 -1.01 10.42
C GLN A 330 13.60 -0.55 9.00
N LEU A 331 14.83 -0.09 8.76
CA LEU A 331 15.29 0.32 7.42
C LEU A 331 15.32 -0.84 6.41
N SER A 332 15.26 -2.08 6.90
CA SER A 332 15.12 -3.29 6.08
C SER A 332 13.66 -3.76 5.91
N TYR A 333 12.69 -2.91 6.26
CA TYR A 333 11.25 -3.17 6.14
C TYR A 333 10.72 -4.28 7.06
N SER A 334 11.43 -4.56 8.17
CA SER A 334 11.07 -5.63 9.12
C SER A 334 9.74 -5.39 9.83
N SER A 335 9.31 -4.15 10.00
CA SER A 335 7.99 -3.77 10.52
C SER A 335 6.85 -4.10 9.57
N ASN A 336 7.10 -4.15 8.26
CA ASN A 336 6.06 -4.28 7.24
C ASN A 336 5.74 -5.75 6.89
N PHE A 337 5.73 -6.62 7.91
CA PHE A 337 5.29 -8.01 7.79
C PHE A 337 3.77 -8.12 7.70
N LEU A 338 3.28 -9.18 7.06
CA LEU A 338 1.86 -9.48 6.99
C LEU A 338 1.48 -10.56 8.01
N THR A 339 0.58 -10.25 8.92
CA THR A 339 0.04 -11.25 9.86
C THR A 339 -1.01 -12.11 9.18
N LEU A 340 -0.82 -13.43 9.20
CA LEU A 340 -1.75 -14.42 8.63
C LEU A 340 -2.77 -14.92 9.65
N ALA A 341 -2.36 -15.03 10.91
CA ALA A 341 -3.17 -15.39 12.06
C ALA A 341 -2.39 -14.99 13.33
N ASP A 342 -3.00 -15.12 14.50
CA ASP A 342 -2.34 -14.85 15.76
C ASP A 342 -0.97 -15.53 15.86
N ARG A 343 0.08 -14.72 15.99
CA ARG A 343 1.49 -15.12 16.05
C ARG A 343 1.99 -15.89 14.84
N LYS A 344 1.40 -15.70 13.65
CA LYS A 344 1.90 -16.25 12.40
C LYS A 344 2.03 -15.17 11.33
N ILE A 345 3.26 -14.89 10.90
CA ILE A 345 3.56 -13.76 10.01
C ILE A 345 4.33 -14.16 8.74
N LEU A 346 4.13 -13.41 7.67
CA LEU A 346 4.98 -13.38 6.48
C LEU A 346 5.90 -12.18 6.57
N ALA A 347 7.21 -12.40 6.59
CA ALA A 347 8.16 -11.30 6.80
C ALA A 347 9.43 -11.43 5.94
N VAL A 348 10.07 -10.29 5.69
CA VAL A 348 11.38 -10.25 5.05
C VAL A 348 12.47 -10.78 5.99
N ASN A 349 13.57 -11.23 5.42
CA ASN A 349 14.80 -11.52 6.16
C ASN A 349 15.69 -10.26 6.17
N ALA A 350 15.76 -9.54 7.29
CA ALA A 350 16.50 -8.28 7.38
C ALA A 350 17.97 -8.39 6.94
N PRO A 351 18.73 -9.45 7.29
CA PRO A 351 20.10 -9.64 6.79
C PRO A 351 20.23 -9.57 5.26
N ASP A 352 19.34 -10.23 4.54
CA ASP A 352 19.41 -10.34 3.07
C ASP A 352 19.08 -8.98 2.42
N VAL A 353 18.08 -8.29 2.96
CA VAL A 353 17.71 -6.94 2.51
C VAL A 353 18.85 -5.97 2.78
N LEU A 354 19.43 -5.99 3.99
CA LEU A 354 20.52 -5.08 4.37
C LEU A 354 21.77 -5.30 3.52
N ASP A 355 22.15 -6.54 3.23
CA ASP A 355 23.29 -6.84 2.35
C ASP A 355 23.12 -6.17 1.00
N LYS A 356 21.91 -6.27 0.44
CA LYS A 356 21.59 -5.63 -0.83
C LYS A 356 21.66 -4.11 -0.74
N LEU A 357 20.97 -3.50 0.23
CA LEU A 357 20.95 -2.05 0.44
C LEU A 357 22.36 -1.46 0.64
N LEU A 358 23.22 -2.18 1.36
CA LEU A 358 24.62 -1.79 1.56
C LEU A 358 25.44 -1.93 0.28
N SER A 359 25.26 -3.02 -0.48
CA SER A 359 25.97 -3.24 -1.75
C SER A 359 25.61 -2.21 -2.82
N GLU A 360 24.36 -1.74 -2.83
CA GLU A 360 23.84 -0.74 -3.75
C GLU A 360 24.09 0.70 -3.27
N ASN A 361 24.75 0.88 -2.12
CA ASN A 361 25.05 2.17 -1.49
C ASN A 361 23.79 3.04 -1.27
N VAL A 362 22.68 2.41 -0.90
CA VAL A 362 21.43 3.11 -0.56
C VAL A 362 21.64 4.00 0.66
N PHE A 363 22.33 3.50 1.68
CA PHE A 363 22.70 4.28 2.86
C PHE A 363 23.99 5.06 2.61
N THR A 364 23.96 6.36 2.89
CA THR A 364 25.10 7.28 2.71
C THR A 364 25.38 8.11 3.96
N GLY A 365 26.64 8.50 4.18
CA GLY A 365 27.04 9.38 5.27
C GLY A 365 26.70 8.79 6.65
N GLN A 366 26.23 9.65 7.56
CA GLN A 366 25.91 9.27 8.94
C GLN A 366 24.92 8.10 9.05
N LEU A 367 23.97 7.98 8.11
CA LEU A 367 23.00 6.88 8.12
C LEU A 367 23.68 5.53 7.88
N LYS A 368 24.69 5.49 6.99
CA LYS A 368 25.47 4.26 6.75
C LYS A 368 26.23 3.85 8.00
N ASP A 369 26.87 4.81 8.67
CA ASP A 369 27.63 4.56 9.89
C ASP A 369 26.72 4.05 11.02
N LEU A 370 25.53 4.62 11.15
CA LEU A 370 24.51 4.19 12.11
C LEU A 370 24.07 2.74 11.87
N VAL A 371 23.76 2.38 10.62
CA VAL A 371 23.34 1.02 10.25
C VAL A 371 24.46 0.01 10.48
N VAL A 372 25.68 0.31 10.02
CA VAL A 372 26.84 -0.58 10.20
C VAL A 372 27.18 -0.75 11.68
N SER A 373 27.13 0.32 12.46
CA SER A 373 27.35 0.27 13.92
C SER A 373 26.31 -0.61 14.62
N ASP A 374 25.02 -0.48 14.26
CA ASP A 374 23.94 -1.28 14.82
C ASP A 374 24.10 -2.78 14.51
N ILE A 375 24.51 -3.12 13.28
CA ILE A 375 24.80 -4.50 12.88
C ILE A 375 25.99 -5.06 13.67
N ASN A 376 27.11 -4.32 13.72
CA ASN A 376 28.34 -4.76 14.39
C ASN A 376 28.14 -4.96 15.91
N LYS A 377 27.34 -4.10 16.55
CA LYS A 377 27.12 -4.14 18.00
C LYS A 377 26.30 -5.34 18.44
N ASN A 378 25.37 -5.80 17.61
CA ASN A 378 24.33 -6.75 18.03
C ASN A 378 24.39 -8.10 17.30
N GLY A 379 25.25 -8.23 16.29
CA GLY A 379 25.35 -9.42 15.45
C GLY A 379 24.28 -9.45 14.37
N LYS A 380 24.71 -9.75 13.15
CA LYS A 380 23.84 -9.86 11.96
C LYS A 380 22.90 -11.06 12.07
N GLU A 381 23.35 -12.13 12.71
CA GLU A 381 22.61 -13.36 12.99
C GLU A 381 21.43 -13.16 13.95
N ASN A 382 21.44 -12.08 14.74
CA ASN A 382 20.37 -11.74 15.68
C ASN A 382 19.38 -10.71 15.11
N LEU A 383 19.53 -10.30 13.84
CA LEU A 383 18.57 -9.44 13.16
C LEU A 383 17.25 -10.17 12.92
N PHE A 384 16.16 -9.40 12.95
CA PHE A 384 14.83 -9.86 12.57
C PHE A 384 14.89 -10.64 11.24
N PRO A 385 14.26 -11.82 11.15
CA PRO A 385 13.38 -12.44 12.14
C PRO A 385 14.07 -13.35 13.18
N ASN A 386 15.39 -13.44 13.18
CA ASN A 386 16.16 -14.39 14.01
C ASN A 386 16.38 -13.94 15.47
N ASN A 387 15.93 -12.74 15.84
CA ASN A 387 16.05 -12.24 17.22
C ASN A 387 15.38 -13.23 18.21
N PRO A 388 16.09 -13.68 19.27
CA PRO A 388 15.55 -14.61 20.27
C PRO A 388 14.25 -14.15 20.96
N GLN A 389 13.96 -12.85 21.00
CA GLN A 389 12.69 -12.35 21.52
C GLN A 389 11.48 -12.82 20.69
N ILE A 390 11.64 -12.94 19.38
CA ILE A 390 10.56 -13.36 18.48
C ILE A 390 10.14 -14.81 18.78
N ALA A 391 11.12 -15.71 18.92
CA ALA A 391 10.89 -17.11 19.28
C ALA A 391 10.29 -17.25 20.69
N ARG A 392 10.71 -16.41 21.66
CA ARG A 392 10.17 -16.41 23.03
C ARG A 392 8.69 -16.02 23.09
N GLU A 393 8.25 -15.12 22.22
CA GLU A 393 6.84 -14.73 22.09
C GLU A 393 6.02 -15.74 21.25
N GLY A 394 6.65 -16.83 20.77
CA GLY A 394 5.96 -17.91 20.05
C GLY A 394 5.49 -17.51 18.65
N ILE A 395 6.17 -16.57 18.00
CA ILE A 395 5.81 -16.10 16.66
C ILE A 395 6.38 -17.05 15.61
N ASP A 396 5.49 -17.68 14.84
CA ASP A 396 5.79 -18.44 13.63
C ASP A 396 6.02 -17.47 12.45
N ILE A 397 7.11 -17.66 11.72
CA ILE A 397 7.55 -16.73 10.69
C ILE A 397 7.86 -17.50 9.43
N ILE A 398 7.11 -17.18 8.39
CA ILE A 398 7.41 -17.62 7.04
C ILE A 398 8.21 -16.51 6.37
N ARG A 399 9.46 -16.84 6.05
CA ARG A 399 10.39 -15.89 5.44
C ARG A 399 10.10 -15.75 3.95
N LEU A 400 10.03 -14.51 3.49
CA LEU A 400 9.91 -14.18 2.08
C LEU A 400 11.18 -13.48 1.61
N ASN A 401 11.66 -13.87 0.43
CA ASN A 401 12.63 -13.08 -0.29
C ASN A 401 11.88 -12.02 -1.11
N LEU A 402 12.01 -10.75 -0.71
CA LEU A 402 11.39 -9.58 -1.34
C LEU A 402 12.45 -8.51 -1.65
N SER A 403 13.68 -8.94 -1.92
CA SER A 403 14.84 -8.07 -2.07
C SER A 403 14.75 -7.10 -3.25
N GLU A 404 14.00 -7.45 -4.31
CA GLU A 404 13.71 -6.54 -5.41
C GLU A 404 12.46 -5.70 -5.11
N LEU A 405 11.37 -6.32 -4.64
CA LEU A 405 10.10 -5.64 -4.38
C LEU A 405 10.19 -4.57 -3.29
N THR A 406 11.08 -4.75 -2.32
CA THR A 406 11.40 -3.72 -1.32
C THR A 406 12.04 -2.46 -1.92
N GLY A 407 12.47 -2.48 -3.19
CA GLY A 407 12.91 -1.30 -3.94
C GLY A 407 11.87 -0.19 -4.07
N GLY A 408 10.58 -0.51 -3.85
CA GLY A 408 9.50 0.47 -3.76
C GLY A 408 9.18 0.97 -2.34
N TYR A 409 10.01 0.70 -1.33
CA TYR A 409 9.82 1.03 0.09
C TYR A 409 8.79 0.20 0.88
N GLY A 410 8.34 -0.95 0.38
CA GLY A 410 7.30 -1.76 1.04
C GLY A 410 7.64 -3.24 1.18
N GLY A 411 7.07 -3.86 2.21
CA GLY A 411 7.12 -5.30 2.48
C GLY A 411 5.81 -6.00 2.12
N ALA A 412 5.62 -7.20 2.69
CA ALA A 412 4.45 -8.03 2.41
C ALA A 412 3.12 -7.36 2.84
N HIS A 413 3.15 -6.54 3.90
CA HIS A 413 1.95 -5.82 4.34
C HIS A 413 1.50 -4.77 3.33
N CYS A 414 2.42 -3.94 2.81
CA CYS A 414 2.14 -2.95 1.78
C CYS A 414 1.63 -3.58 0.48
N MET A 415 2.15 -4.75 0.10
CA MET A 415 1.79 -5.44 -1.14
C MET A 415 0.41 -6.13 -1.11
N THR A 416 -0.25 -6.16 0.04
CA THR A 416 -1.49 -6.90 0.23
C THR A 416 -2.63 -6.02 0.72
N ALA A 417 -3.78 -6.10 0.05
CA ALA A 417 -5.04 -5.59 0.57
C ALA A 417 -5.80 -6.72 1.26
N ALA A 418 -5.76 -6.78 2.58
CA ALA A 418 -6.64 -7.68 3.33
C ALA A 418 -8.11 -7.29 3.11
N LEU A 419 -8.94 -8.26 2.70
CA LEU A 419 -10.36 -8.05 2.42
C LEU A 419 -11.25 -8.62 3.52
N ASN A 420 -10.87 -9.78 4.08
CA ASN A 420 -11.58 -10.42 5.19
C ASN A 420 -10.57 -11.10 6.13
N ARG A 421 -10.78 -10.95 7.43
CA ARG A 421 -10.13 -11.71 8.49
C ARG A 421 -11.20 -12.36 9.37
#